data_AF-A0A1V6T3S1-F1
#
_entry.id   AF-A0A1V6T3S1-F1
#
_cell.length_a   1.000
_cell.length_b   1.000
_cell.length_c   1.000
_cell.angle_alpha   90.00
_cell.angle_beta   90.00
_cell.angle_gamma   90.00
#
_symmetry.space_group_name_H-M   'P 1'
#
loop_
_entity.id
_entity.type
_entity.pdbx_description
1 polymer ?
#
loop_
_entity_poly.entity_id
_entity_poly.type
_entity_poly.pdbx_seq_one_letter_code
_entity_poly.pdbx_strand_id
1 'polypeptide(L)'
;MNRFHENGDPGYAENSCDLNRFRRESNAYEKLLISGVCERGFVPKFYGYIDLDPAEFHPFFKLFTHGKFKAERTIARIPPKCREFELRELLGSPLYQAIEAMKEIHKAGVHHRDTYPRNLLLIRGNPDRLVWTDFDVATTFTDTGPKDLARSDYEIELVKGFGPALGRLCCCHVEHSVR
;
A
#
# COMPACT_ATOMS: atom_id res chain seq x y z
N MET A 1 8.77 -5.64 0.25
CA MET A 1 8.71 -6.22 1.61
C MET A 1 9.67 -5.43 2.48
N ASN A 2 9.14 -4.67 3.45
CA ASN A 2 9.88 -3.58 4.07
C ASN A 2 10.54 -4.03 5.38
N ARG A 3 11.70 -3.44 5.67
CA ARG A 3 12.60 -3.79 6.77
C ARG A 3 12.48 -2.70 7.82
N PHE A 4 11.96 -3.02 9.00
CA PHE A 4 11.93 -2.10 10.14
C PHE A 4 13.09 -2.44 11.07
N HIS A 5 13.97 -1.47 11.26
CA HIS A 5 15.06 -1.54 12.23
C HIS A 5 14.71 -0.61 13.37
N GLU A 6 14.75 -1.11 14.59
CA GLU A 6 14.74 -0.23 15.78
C GLU A 6 16.10 0.46 15.90
N ASN A 7 16.23 1.66 15.32
CA ASN A 7 17.31 2.59 15.62
C ASN A 7 17.01 3.42 16.90
N GLY A 8 16.18 2.88 17.80
CA GLY A 8 15.40 3.68 18.76
C GLY A 8 14.12 4.24 18.11
N ASP A 9 13.23 4.80 18.93
CA ASP A 9 12.02 5.48 18.43
C ASP A 9 12.43 6.78 17.72
N PRO A 10 12.24 6.90 16.39
CA PRO A 10 12.56 8.14 15.68
C PRO A 10 11.61 9.28 16.07
N GLY A 11 10.53 9.00 16.81
CA GLY A 11 9.58 9.99 17.30
C GLY A 11 8.75 10.58 16.18
N TYR A 12 8.44 11.87 16.31
CA TYR A 12 7.57 12.60 15.39
C TYR A 12 8.34 13.72 14.71
N ALA A 13 8.05 13.97 13.43
CA ALA A 13 8.47 15.17 12.74
C ALA A 13 7.76 16.41 13.32
N GLU A 14 8.28 17.61 13.03
CA GLU A 14 7.71 18.89 13.49
C GLU A 14 6.23 19.07 13.09
N ASN A 15 5.82 18.46 11.98
CA ASN A 15 4.44 18.45 11.51
C ASN A 15 3.59 17.34 12.16
N SER A 16 4.05 16.77 13.28
CA SER A 16 3.43 15.66 14.01
C SER A 16 3.29 14.35 13.22
N CYS A 17 3.99 14.20 12.09
CA CYS A 17 4.04 12.92 11.39
C CYS A 17 4.93 11.95 12.16
N ASP A 18 4.39 10.78 12.47
CA ASP A 18 5.15 9.67 13.02
C ASP A 18 6.27 9.27 12.06
N LEU A 19 7.50 9.15 12.55
CA LEU A 19 8.67 8.75 11.76
C LEU A 19 8.92 7.25 11.85
N ASN A 20 8.25 6.54 12.77
CA ASN A 20 8.35 5.11 12.91
C ASN A 20 7.46 4.41 11.88
N ARG A 21 8.08 3.89 10.83
CA ARG A 21 7.35 3.25 9.73
C ARG A 21 6.53 2.02 10.15
N PHE A 22 7.01 1.25 11.13
CA PHE A 22 6.25 0.13 11.67
C PHE A 22 4.99 0.64 12.37
N ARG A 23 5.12 1.65 13.25
CA ARG A 23 3.98 2.26 13.96
C ARG A 23 2.97 2.86 12.98
N ARG A 24 3.43 3.45 11.87
CA ARG A 24 2.56 3.95 10.81
C ARG A 24 1.79 2.83 10.11
N GLU A 25 2.49 1.75 9.73
CA GLU A 25 1.86 0.61 9.08
C GLU A 25 0.86 -0.08 10.00
N SER A 26 1.22 -0.32 11.27
CA SER A 26 0.34 -0.95 12.25
C SER A 26 -0.91 -0.11 12.51
N ASN A 27 -0.76 1.21 12.74
CA ASN A 27 -1.88 2.11 12.95
C ASN A 27 -2.82 2.16 11.73
N ALA A 28 -2.26 2.12 10.51
CA ALA A 28 -3.06 2.08 9.30
C ALA A 28 -3.87 0.78 9.23
N TYR A 29 -3.24 -0.38 9.42
CA TYR A 29 -3.95 -1.66 9.37
C TYR A 29 -4.96 -1.83 10.51
N GLU A 30 -4.71 -1.29 11.70
CA GLU A 30 -5.70 -1.26 12.78
C GLU A 30 -6.95 -0.48 12.38
N LYS A 31 -6.81 0.70 11.79
CA LYS A 31 -7.96 1.46 11.26
C LYS A 31 -8.69 0.73 10.15
N LEU A 32 -7.95 0.20 9.18
CA LEU A 32 -8.52 -0.54 8.06
C LEU A 32 -9.27 -1.79 8.52
N LEU A 33 -8.80 -2.43 9.60
CA LEU A 33 -9.46 -3.56 10.24
C LEU A 33 -10.76 -3.14 10.91
N ILE A 34 -10.72 -2.12 11.79
CA ILE A 34 -11.90 -1.63 12.54
C ILE A 34 -12.98 -1.11 11.58
N SER A 35 -12.60 -0.45 10.49
CA SER A 35 -13.53 0.05 9.46
C SER A 35 -14.00 -1.01 8.46
N GLY A 36 -13.61 -2.28 8.63
CA GLY A 36 -14.04 -3.39 7.77
C GLY A 36 -13.48 -3.32 6.33
N VAL A 37 -12.45 -2.52 6.07
CA VAL A 37 -11.81 -2.41 4.74
C VAL A 37 -11.07 -3.71 4.41
N CYS A 38 -10.42 -4.32 5.40
CA CYS A 38 -9.76 -5.63 5.28
C CYS A 38 -10.74 -6.74 4.86
N GLU A 39 -11.93 -6.80 5.48
CA GLU A 39 -12.93 -7.84 5.17
C GLU A 39 -13.58 -7.66 3.80
N ARG A 40 -13.78 -6.41 3.38
CA ARG A 40 -14.26 -6.11 2.02
C ARG A 40 -13.22 -6.36 0.93
N GLY A 41 -11.96 -6.62 1.31
CA GLY A 41 -10.92 -7.09 0.40
C GLY A 41 -10.32 -5.99 -0.48
N PHE A 42 -10.33 -4.74 -0.02
CA PHE A 42 -9.63 -3.62 -0.67
C PHE A 42 -8.15 -3.53 -0.28
N VAL A 43 -7.81 -4.17 0.83
CA VAL A 43 -6.44 -4.30 1.38
C VAL A 43 -6.26 -5.75 1.85
N PRO A 44 -5.02 -6.22 2.04
CA PRO A 44 -4.75 -7.52 2.64
C PRO A 44 -5.43 -7.72 4.00
N LYS A 45 -5.78 -8.97 4.31
CA LYS A 45 -6.27 -9.32 5.65
C LYS A 45 -5.15 -9.18 6.66
N PHE A 46 -5.36 -8.33 7.65
CA PHE A 46 -4.44 -8.08 8.76
C PHE A 46 -4.67 -9.07 9.91
N TYR A 47 -3.58 -9.62 10.46
CA TYR A 47 -3.62 -10.59 11.57
C TYR A 47 -2.89 -10.11 12.83
N GLY A 48 -2.39 -8.87 12.82
CA GLY A 48 -1.53 -8.33 13.88
C GLY A 48 -0.08 -8.23 13.45
N TYR A 49 0.80 -8.12 14.42
CA TYR A 49 2.25 -8.08 14.23
C TYR A 49 2.94 -9.03 15.19
N ILE A 50 4.15 -9.42 14.84
CA ILE A 50 5.02 -10.24 15.70
C ILE A 50 6.37 -9.54 15.85
N ASP A 51 6.88 -9.56 17.08
CA ASP A 51 8.29 -9.27 17.37
C ASP A 51 9.09 -10.52 17.01
N LEU A 52 9.98 -10.40 16.01
CA LEU A 52 10.84 -11.50 15.59
C LEU A 52 12.29 -11.19 15.93
N ASP A 53 12.95 -12.15 16.56
CA ASP A 53 14.40 -12.23 16.53
C ASP A 53 14.83 -12.78 15.15
N PRO A 54 15.57 -12.02 14.33
CA PRO A 54 16.07 -12.50 13.04
C PRO A 54 16.90 -13.79 13.15
N ALA A 55 17.50 -14.07 14.32
CA ALA A 55 18.26 -15.29 14.57
C ALA A 55 17.39 -16.56 14.61
N GLU A 56 16.12 -16.44 15.01
CA GLU A 56 15.20 -17.58 15.17
C GLU A 56 14.71 -18.15 13.82
N PHE A 57 14.87 -17.42 12.71
CA PHE A 57 14.34 -17.83 11.40
C PHE A 57 15.42 -18.20 10.36
N HIS A 58 16.61 -18.58 10.81
CA HIS A 58 17.63 -19.17 9.93
C HIS A 58 17.18 -20.57 9.44
N PRO A 59 17.24 -20.92 8.13
CA PRO A 59 17.97 -20.26 7.04
C PRO A 59 17.13 -19.38 6.09
N PHE A 60 15.80 -19.31 6.27
CA PHE A 60 14.92 -18.58 5.35
C PHE A 60 15.21 -17.08 5.31
N PHE A 61 15.84 -16.55 6.36
CA PHE A 61 16.19 -15.15 6.50
C PHE A 61 17.70 -14.90 6.49
N LYS A 62 18.48 -15.62 5.68
CA LYS A 62 19.95 -15.44 5.57
C LYS A 62 20.40 -14.05 5.05
N LEU A 63 19.51 -13.31 4.36
CA LEU A 63 19.71 -11.89 4.01
C LEU A 63 19.49 -10.91 5.19
N PHE A 64 19.08 -11.41 6.36
CA PHE A 64 18.62 -10.61 7.49
C PHE A 64 19.57 -10.70 8.71
N THR A 65 20.62 -11.52 8.67
CA THR A 65 21.49 -11.86 9.82
C THR A 65 22.64 -10.90 10.11
N HIS A 66 22.76 -9.76 9.42
CA HIS A 66 23.88 -8.83 9.62
C HIS A 66 23.61 -7.67 10.60
N GLY A 67 22.50 -7.69 11.35
CA GLY A 67 22.18 -6.66 12.34
C GLY A 67 21.86 -7.25 13.72
N LYS A 68 22.34 -6.61 14.79
CA LYS A 68 22.05 -6.93 16.21
C LYS A 68 20.65 -6.46 16.65
N PHE A 69 19.67 -6.43 15.75
CA PHE A 69 18.41 -5.71 15.98
C PHE A 69 17.21 -6.61 15.77
N LYS A 70 16.25 -6.53 16.69
CA LYS A 70 14.91 -7.11 16.53
C LYS A 70 14.18 -6.43 15.38
N ALA A 71 13.41 -7.20 14.63
CA ALA A 71 12.62 -6.70 13.52
C ALA A 71 11.15 -6.92 13.82
N GLU A 72 10.44 -5.83 14.12
CA GLU A 72 8.98 -5.85 14.23
C GLU A 72 8.38 -5.97 12.82
N ARG A 73 7.38 -6.83 12.65
CA ARG A 73 6.74 -7.05 11.34
C ARG A 73 5.23 -7.12 11.41
N THR A 74 4.59 -6.31 10.59
CA THR A 74 3.17 -6.38 10.25
C THR A 74 2.87 -7.70 9.53
N ILE A 75 1.92 -8.49 10.05
CA ILE A 75 1.44 -9.72 9.41
C ILE A 75 0.16 -9.41 8.65
N ALA A 76 0.27 -9.44 7.33
CA ALA A 76 -0.88 -9.43 6.44
C ALA A 76 -0.84 -10.66 5.52
N ARG A 77 -2.00 -11.29 5.30
CA ARG A 77 -2.09 -12.44 4.40
C ARG A 77 -2.29 -11.99 2.96
N ILE A 78 -1.25 -12.21 2.17
CA ILE A 78 -1.28 -12.12 0.71
C ILE A 78 -1.52 -13.54 0.16
N PRO A 79 -2.60 -13.80 -0.60
CA PRO A 79 -2.86 -15.10 -1.20
C PRO A 79 -1.72 -15.58 -2.15
N PRO A 80 -1.55 -16.90 -2.35
CA PRO A 80 -0.45 -17.42 -3.19
C PRO A 80 -0.58 -17.10 -4.68
N LYS A 81 -1.76 -16.68 -5.15
CA LYS A 81 -2.03 -16.29 -6.54
C LYS A 81 -2.08 -14.77 -6.69
N CYS A 82 -1.11 -14.07 -6.12
CA CYS A 82 -0.97 -12.62 -6.25
C CYS A 82 0.24 -12.25 -7.09
N ARG A 83 0.14 -11.15 -7.84
CA ARG A 83 1.28 -10.51 -8.51
C ARG A 83 1.17 -8.99 -8.39
N GLU A 84 2.31 -8.32 -8.44
CA GLU A 84 2.38 -6.86 -8.58
C GLU A 84 1.67 -6.42 -9.85
N PHE A 85 1.04 -5.25 -9.78
CA PHE A 85 0.30 -4.70 -10.89
C PHE A 85 1.18 -3.76 -11.72
N GLU A 86 1.42 -4.10 -12.99
CA GLU A 86 2.08 -3.18 -13.90
C GLU A 86 1.11 -2.10 -14.39
N LEU A 87 1.61 -0.87 -14.56
CA LEU A 87 0.83 0.24 -15.12
C LEU A 87 0.07 -0.19 -16.38
N ARG A 88 0.74 -0.87 -17.32
CA ARG A 88 0.20 -1.26 -18.63
C ARG A 88 -1.06 -2.13 -18.57
N GLU A 89 -1.27 -2.81 -17.44
CA GLU A 89 -2.43 -3.66 -17.21
C GLU A 89 -3.62 -2.87 -16.61
N LEU A 90 -3.42 -1.59 -16.23
CA LEU A 90 -4.35 -0.84 -15.38
C LEU A 90 -5.26 0.06 -16.22
N LEU A 91 -6.12 -0.58 -17.02
CA LEU A 91 -7.14 0.10 -17.81
C LEU A 91 -8.50 -0.59 -17.62
N GLY A 92 -9.57 0.20 -17.59
CA GLY A 92 -10.93 -0.32 -17.42
C GLY A 92 -11.25 -0.74 -15.98
N SER A 93 -11.76 -1.96 -15.80
CA SER A 93 -12.25 -2.48 -14.50
C SER A 93 -11.20 -2.43 -13.37
N PRO A 94 -9.92 -2.81 -13.57
CA PRO A 94 -8.89 -2.69 -12.53
C PRO A 94 -8.66 -1.27 -12.03
N LEU A 95 -8.70 -0.25 -12.90
CA LEU A 95 -8.56 1.15 -12.49
C LEU A 95 -9.73 1.60 -11.61
N TYR A 96 -10.95 1.18 -11.95
CA TYR A 96 -12.13 1.46 -11.13
C TYR A 96 -12.00 0.81 -9.74
N GLN A 97 -11.56 -0.45 -9.66
CA GLN A 97 -11.30 -1.12 -8.39
C GLN A 97 -10.23 -0.39 -7.56
N ALA A 98 -9.14 0.08 -8.19
CA ALA A 98 -8.09 0.84 -7.50
C ALA A 98 -8.63 2.14 -6.87
N ILE A 99 -9.45 2.89 -7.62
CA ILE A 99 -10.06 4.14 -7.18
C ILE A 99 -11.05 3.88 -6.05
N GLU A 100 -11.90 2.86 -6.18
CA GLU A 100 -12.88 2.52 -5.15
C GLU A 100 -12.20 2.06 -3.86
N ALA A 101 -11.18 1.20 -3.96
CA ALA A 101 -10.37 0.78 -2.83
C ALA A 101 -9.73 1.99 -2.12
N MET A 102 -9.16 2.95 -2.87
CA MET A 102 -8.57 4.15 -2.29
C MET A 102 -9.59 5.04 -1.58
N LYS A 103 -10.82 5.17 -2.12
CA LYS A 103 -11.92 5.87 -1.42
C LYS A 103 -12.28 5.21 -0.10
N GLU A 104 -12.32 3.88 -0.06
CA GLU A 104 -12.63 3.15 1.18
C GLU A 104 -11.50 3.26 2.22
N ILE A 105 -10.24 3.31 1.77
CA ILE A 105 -9.08 3.62 2.62
C ILE A 105 -9.21 5.03 3.22
N HIS A 106 -9.56 6.03 2.41
CA HIS A 106 -9.78 7.40 2.90
C HIS A 106 -10.96 7.51 3.87
N LYS A 107 -12.07 6.81 3.60
CA LYS A 107 -13.23 6.75 4.52
C LYS A 107 -12.87 6.12 5.87
N ALA A 108 -11.88 5.23 5.92
CA ALA A 108 -11.36 4.65 7.16
C ALA A 108 -10.40 5.58 7.93
N GLY A 109 -10.18 6.82 7.44
CA GLY A 109 -9.30 7.78 8.11
C GLY A 109 -7.82 7.49 7.89
N VAL A 110 -7.47 6.96 6.71
CA VAL A 110 -6.10 6.61 6.31
C VAL A 110 -5.77 7.28 4.98
N HIS A 111 -4.66 8.03 4.90
CA HIS A 111 -4.03 8.38 3.62
C HIS A 111 -2.87 7.44 3.37
N HIS A 112 -2.77 6.90 2.16
CA HIS A 112 -1.75 5.90 1.83
C HIS A 112 -0.37 6.53 1.70
N ARG A 113 -0.28 7.77 1.18
CA ARG A 113 0.94 8.56 0.96
C ARG A 113 1.97 7.99 -0.04
N ASP A 114 1.85 6.73 -0.42
CA ASP A 114 2.66 6.05 -1.44
C ASP A 114 1.78 5.46 -2.54
N THR A 115 0.95 6.30 -3.16
CA THR A 115 0.00 5.93 -4.21
C THR A 115 0.70 5.67 -5.55
N TYR A 116 1.49 4.59 -5.61
CA TYR A 116 2.10 4.09 -6.85
C TYR A 116 1.54 2.73 -7.24
N PRO A 117 1.50 2.41 -8.54
CA PRO A 117 1.00 1.13 -9.05
C PRO A 117 1.69 -0.11 -8.47
N ARG A 118 2.98 -0.01 -8.11
CA ARG A 118 3.72 -1.12 -7.46
C ARG A 118 3.10 -1.59 -6.14
N ASN A 119 2.35 -0.71 -5.47
CA ASN A 119 1.69 -1.00 -4.20
C ASN A 119 0.30 -1.62 -4.40
N LEU A 120 -0.13 -1.82 -5.64
CA LEU A 120 -1.32 -2.58 -6.00
C LEU A 120 -0.93 -4.03 -6.32
N LEU A 121 -1.65 -4.97 -5.71
CA LEU A 121 -1.54 -6.39 -6.02
C LEU A 121 -2.82 -6.90 -6.66
N LEU A 122 -2.70 -7.64 -7.77
CA LEU A 122 -3.80 -8.41 -8.35
C LEU A 122 -3.86 -9.78 -7.70
N ILE A 123 -4.96 -10.05 -7.02
CA ILE A 123 -5.31 -11.35 -6.47
C ILE A 123 -6.21 -12.06 -7.50
N ARG A 124 -5.68 -13.11 -8.14
CA ARG A 124 -6.44 -13.89 -9.13
C ARG A 124 -7.51 -14.74 -8.44
N GLY A 125 -8.74 -14.68 -8.94
CA GLY A 125 -9.89 -15.33 -8.31
C GLY A 125 -11.12 -15.34 -9.21
N ASN A 126 -12.29 -15.44 -8.58
CA ASN A 126 -13.58 -15.27 -9.26
C ASN A 126 -14.50 -14.43 -8.35
N PRO A 127 -14.55 -13.09 -8.51
CA PRO A 127 -13.78 -12.29 -9.46
C PRO A 127 -12.32 -12.06 -9.02
N ASP A 128 -11.50 -11.59 -9.97
CA ASP A 128 -10.21 -10.98 -9.67
C ASP A 128 -10.38 -9.74 -8.79
N ARG A 129 -9.43 -9.51 -7.88
CA ARG A 129 -9.46 -8.37 -6.94
C ARG A 129 -8.13 -7.63 -6.95
N LEU A 130 -8.22 -6.31 -6.92
CA LEU A 130 -7.07 -5.44 -6.75
C LEU A 130 -7.00 -4.93 -5.31
N VAL A 131 -5.84 -5.05 -4.66
CA VAL A 131 -5.65 -4.63 -3.27
C VAL A 131 -4.49 -3.65 -3.12
N TRP A 132 -4.67 -2.64 -2.25
CA TRP A 132 -3.59 -1.73 -1.86
C TRP A 132 -2.77 -2.31 -0.71
N THR A 133 -1.46 -2.12 -0.77
CA THR A 133 -0.47 -2.65 0.19
C THR A 133 0.58 -1.60 0.51
N ASP A 134 1.42 -1.88 1.50
CA ASP A 134 2.54 -1.01 1.89
C ASP A 134 2.10 0.33 2.51
N PHE A 135 1.66 0.27 3.76
CA PHE A 135 1.20 1.43 4.53
C PHE A 135 2.31 2.00 5.43
N ASP A 136 3.58 1.72 5.15
CA ASP A 136 4.72 2.10 6.01
C ASP A 136 5.00 3.61 6.05
N VAL A 137 4.43 4.35 5.10
CA VAL A 137 4.39 5.81 5.09
C VAL A 137 2.97 6.37 5.16
N ALA A 138 1.98 5.57 5.58
CA ALA A 138 0.62 6.06 5.71
C ALA A 138 0.48 7.13 6.81
N THR A 139 -0.59 7.91 6.76
CA THR A 139 -0.99 8.80 7.85
C THR A 139 -2.42 8.52 8.24
N THR A 140 -2.68 8.41 9.55
CA THR A 140 -4.01 8.11 10.09
C THR A 140 -4.58 9.32 10.85
N PHE A 141 -5.88 9.58 10.73
CA PHE A 141 -6.55 10.72 11.38
C PHE A 141 -7.94 10.34 11.90
N THR A 142 -8.32 10.85 13.08
CA THR A 142 -9.63 10.54 13.69
C THR A 142 -10.75 11.33 13.05
N ASP A 143 -10.49 12.60 12.78
CA ASP A 143 -11.43 13.54 12.18
C ASP A 143 -10.84 14.10 10.89
N THR A 144 -11.71 14.31 9.90
CA THR A 144 -11.30 14.79 8.59
C THR A 144 -11.46 16.30 8.52
N GLY A 145 -10.34 17.03 8.44
CA GLY A 145 -10.35 18.46 8.14
C GLY A 145 -10.33 18.76 6.64
N PRO A 146 -10.48 20.03 6.23
CA PRO A 146 -10.39 20.43 4.82
C PRO A 146 -9.06 20.04 4.15
N LYS A 147 -7.95 20.06 4.90
CA LYS A 147 -6.64 19.63 4.41
C LYS A 147 -6.59 18.12 4.15
N ASP A 148 -7.26 17.34 4.99
CA ASP A 148 -7.32 15.89 4.85
C ASP A 148 -8.20 15.49 3.67
N LEU A 149 -9.33 16.18 3.47
CA LEU A 149 -10.17 16.02 2.27
C LEU A 149 -9.39 16.36 1.00
N ALA A 150 -8.69 17.50 0.96
CA ALA A 150 -7.88 17.87 -0.19
C ALA A 150 -6.76 16.85 -0.47
N ARG A 151 -6.20 16.24 0.57
CA ARG A 151 -5.21 15.15 0.42
C ARG A 151 -5.84 13.87 -0.12
N SER A 152 -7.04 13.52 0.34
CA SER A 152 -7.81 12.39 -0.20
C SER A 152 -8.08 12.60 -1.69
N ASP A 153 -8.58 13.77 -2.08
CA ASP A 153 -8.83 14.11 -3.49
C ASP A 153 -7.55 14.01 -4.33
N TYR A 154 -6.43 14.51 -3.80
CA TYR A 154 -5.13 14.40 -4.46
C TYR A 154 -4.69 12.95 -4.69
N GLU A 155 -4.83 12.06 -3.69
CA GLU A 155 -4.51 10.64 -3.84
C GLU A 155 -5.43 9.96 -4.87
N ILE A 156 -6.72 10.33 -4.92
CA ILE A 156 -7.64 9.85 -5.95
C ILE A 156 -7.22 10.30 -7.35
N GLU A 157 -6.80 11.57 -7.51
CA GLU A 157 -6.31 12.07 -8.80
C GLU A 157 -5.02 11.38 -9.25
N LEU A 158 -4.11 11.06 -8.31
CA LEU A 158 -2.93 10.24 -8.62
C LEU A 158 -3.32 8.87 -9.19
N VAL A 159 -4.28 8.19 -8.56
CA VAL A 159 -4.76 6.87 -9.02
C VAL A 159 -5.44 6.99 -10.39
N LYS A 160 -6.29 7.99 -10.61
CA LYS A 160 -6.89 8.26 -11.94
C LYS A 160 -5.83 8.50 -13.02
N GLY A 161 -4.73 9.15 -12.64
CA GLY A 161 -3.59 9.43 -13.52
C GLY A 161 -2.85 8.20 -14.06
N PHE A 162 -3.06 7.01 -13.47
CA PHE A 162 -2.43 5.78 -13.93
C PHE A 162 -2.83 5.40 -15.37
N GLY A 163 -4.09 5.66 -15.77
CA GLY A 163 -4.57 5.37 -17.12
C GLY A 163 -3.98 6.28 -18.21
N PRO A 164 -4.04 7.62 -18.09
CA PRO A 164 -3.48 8.55 -19.08
C PRO A 164 -1.95 8.44 -19.27
N ALA A 165 -1.19 8.01 -18.25
CA ALA A 165 0.24 7.78 -18.36
C ALA A 165 0.60 6.69 -19.37
N LEU A 166 -0.33 5.76 -19.65
CA LEU A 166 -0.17 4.68 -20.62
C LEU A 166 -0.59 5.07 -22.03
N GLY A 167 -1.63 5.90 -22.16
CA GLY A 167 -2.07 6.43 -23.45
C GLY A 167 -0.99 7.25 -24.16
N ARG A 168 -0.16 7.98 -23.39
CA ARG A 168 0.98 8.72 -23.93
C ARG A 168 2.15 7.83 -24.37
N LEU A 169 2.29 6.63 -23.82
CA LEU A 169 3.30 5.64 -24.23
C LEU A 169 2.86 4.83 -25.45
N CYS A 170 1.56 4.59 -25.64
CA CYS A 170 1.04 3.88 -26.82
C CYS A 170 0.93 4.75 -28.08
N CYS A 171 0.76 6.07 -27.96
CA CYS A 171 0.66 6.95 -29.14
C CYS A 171 2.00 7.23 -29.85
N CYS A 172 3.15 6.81 -29.31
CA CYS A 172 4.45 7.01 -29.97
C CYS A 172 4.85 5.91 -30.96
N HIS A 173 4.01 4.90 -31.24
CA HIS A 173 4.36 3.78 -32.15
C HIS A 173 3.31 3.47 -33.22
N VAL A 174 2.40 4.39 -33.54
CA VAL A 174 1.43 4.21 -34.64
C VAL A 174 1.44 5.40 -35.60
N GLU A 175 2.62 5.80 -36.05
CA GLU A 175 2.79 6.47 -37.34
C GLU A 175 4.06 5.88 -37.94
N HIS A 176 3.94 5.26 -39.12
CA HIS A 176 4.94 4.63 -40.00
C HIS A 176 4.61 3.16 -40.36
N SER A 177 3.40 2.91 -40.85
CA SER A 177 3.20 1.91 -41.90
C SER A 177 1.88 2.13 -42.62
N VAL A 178 1.87 3.12 -43.52
CA VAL A 178 0.99 3.09 -44.70
C VAL A 178 1.89 3.44 -45.87
N ARG A 179 2.30 2.41 -46.60
CA ARG A 179 2.57 2.46 -48.03
C ARG A 179 1.62 1.48 -48.69
#